data_AF-A0A7D5RS00-F1
#
_entry.id   AF-A0A7D5RS00-F1
#
_cell.length_a   1.000
_cell.length_b   1.000
_cell.length_c   1.000
_cell.angle_alpha   90.00
_cell.angle_beta   90.00
_cell.angle_gamma   90.00
#
_symmetry.space_group_name_H-M   'P 1'
#
loop_
_entity.id
_entity.type
_entity.pdbx_description
1 polymer ?
#
loop_
_entity_poly.entity_id
_entity_poly.type
_entity_poly.pdbx_seq_one_letter_code
_entity_poly.pdbx_strand_id
1 'polypeptide(L)'
;MIRAPGGYGSIPFTDSAVHEKPTPMRLLFIPAFDEKDKIKEMNLEFSYVGWSPWAEEYQSSKLIEKVPEILMNWYKGNPFVIARVDNKDVPVKLDGNRRFWSISKTSKMLL
;
A
#
# COMPACT_ATOMS: atom_id res chain seq x y z
N MET A 1 -17.03 3.31 17.95
CA MET A 1 -16.59 2.35 16.92
C MET A 1 -16.17 1.09 17.68
N ILE A 2 -16.78 -0.06 17.39
CA ILE A 2 -16.63 -1.30 18.17
C ILE A 2 -15.26 -1.91 17.88
N ARG A 3 -14.52 -2.23 18.95
CA ARG A 3 -13.20 -2.88 18.90
C ARG A 3 -13.38 -4.31 18.40
N ALA A 4 -12.96 -4.61 17.17
CA ALA A 4 -12.85 -5.99 16.71
C ALA A 4 -11.66 -6.64 17.45
N PRO A 5 -11.86 -7.72 18.22
CA PRO A 5 -10.76 -8.40 18.89
C PRO A 5 -9.89 -9.08 17.82
N GLY A 6 -8.69 -8.56 17.56
CA GLY A 6 -7.67 -9.22 16.73
C GLY A 6 -7.82 -9.12 15.20
N GLY A 7 -8.57 -8.16 14.67
CA GLY A 7 -8.90 -8.12 13.24
C GLY A 7 -7.81 -7.52 12.34
N TYR A 8 -6.85 -8.32 11.90
CA TYR A 8 -6.11 -8.05 10.66
C TYR A 8 -7.09 -8.17 9.49
N GLY A 9 -7.53 -7.04 8.95
CA GLY A 9 -8.43 -7.03 7.80
C GLY A 9 -7.64 -7.18 6.52
N SER A 10 -7.81 -8.31 5.82
CA SER A 10 -7.34 -8.46 4.43
C SER A 10 -8.52 -8.34 3.48
N ILE A 11 -8.55 -7.28 2.67
CA ILE A 11 -9.64 -7.00 1.74
C ILE A 11 -9.14 -7.26 0.32
N PRO A 12 -9.64 -8.29 -0.39
CA PRO A 12 -9.39 -8.41 -1.82
C PRO A 12 -10.18 -7.34 -2.57
N PHE A 13 -9.56 -6.72 -3.57
CA PHE A 13 -10.20 -5.72 -4.43
C PHE A 13 -9.56 -5.70 -5.81
N THR A 14 -10.22 -5.03 -6.76
CA THR A 14 -9.65 -4.71 -8.07
C THR A 14 -9.52 -3.21 -8.20
N ASP A 15 -8.46 -2.75 -8.84
CA ASP A 15 -8.15 -1.33 -9.04
C ASP A 15 -8.75 -0.75 -10.34
N SER A 16 -9.89 -1.29 -10.77
CA SER A 16 -10.62 -0.89 -11.98
C SER A 16 -11.16 0.53 -11.95
N ALA A 17 -11.21 1.17 -10.79
CA ALA A 17 -11.55 2.58 -10.66
C ALA A 17 -10.40 3.52 -11.09
N VAL A 18 -9.19 2.99 -11.28
CA VAL A 18 -7.97 3.79 -11.50
C VAL A 18 -7.24 3.36 -12.77
N HIS A 19 -7.09 2.05 -13.01
CA HIS A 19 -6.28 1.54 -14.11
C HIS A 19 -7.12 0.85 -15.19
N GLU A 20 -6.82 1.11 -16.47
CA GLU A 20 -7.46 0.48 -17.63
C GLU A 20 -7.29 -1.05 -17.67
N LYS A 21 -6.14 -1.54 -17.17
CA LYS A 21 -5.85 -2.96 -16.98
C LYS A 21 -5.90 -3.28 -15.47
N PRO A 22 -7.10 -3.56 -14.93
CA PRO A 22 -7.24 -3.85 -13.52
C PRO A 22 -6.59 -5.18 -13.15
N THR A 23 -6.11 -5.25 -11.92
CA THR A 23 -5.43 -6.42 -11.38
C THR A 23 -6.00 -6.75 -10.02
N PRO A 24 -6.37 -8.01 -9.74
CA PRO A 24 -6.78 -8.40 -8.40
C PRO A 24 -5.65 -8.19 -7.37
N MET A 25 -5.94 -7.41 -6.34
CA MET A 25 -5.04 -7.07 -5.26
C MET A 25 -5.65 -7.44 -3.91
N ARG A 26 -4.80 -7.57 -2.90
CA ARG A 26 -5.18 -7.69 -1.49
C ARG A 26 -4.58 -6.52 -0.73
N LEU A 27 -5.41 -5.82 0.03
CA LEU A 27 -5.01 -4.81 0.99
C LEU A 27 -5.04 -5.40 2.39
N LEU A 28 -3.91 -5.40 3.08
CA LEU A 28 -3.83 -5.65 4.50
C LEU A 28 -3.81 -4.30 5.23
N PHE A 29 -4.76 -4.12 6.15
CA PHE A 29 -4.90 -2.91 6.96
C PHE A 29 -4.55 -3.19 8.41
N ILE A 30 -3.49 -2.53 8.91
CA ILE A 30 -2.98 -2.68 10.28
C ILE A 30 -2.92 -1.29 10.94
N PRO A 31 -3.98 -0.86 11.63
CA PRO A 31 -3.98 0.40 12.37
C PRO A 31 -3.19 0.27 13.68
N ALA A 32 -2.40 1.29 14.00
CA ALA A 32 -1.83 1.47 15.33
C ALA A 32 -2.62 2.56 16.07
N PHE A 33 -3.00 2.28 17.31
CA PHE A 33 -3.78 3.17 18.16
C PHE A 33 -2.91 3.83 19.22
N ASP A 34 -3.23 5.08 19.57
CA ASP A 34 -2.65 5.75 20.74
C ASP A 34 -3.34 5.31 22.04
N GLU A 35 -2.87 5.86 23.17
CA GLU A 35 -3.41 5.58 24.51
C GLU A 35 -4.89 5.97 24.68
N LYS A 36 -5.44 6.75 23.74
CA LYS A 36 -6.84 7.22 23.73
C LYS A 36 -7.68 6.50 22.68
N ASP A 37 -7.21 5.34 22.20
CA ASP A 37 -7.85 4.53 21.15
C ASP A 37 -8.07 5.29 19.82
N LYS A 38 -7.24 6.30 19.52
CA LYS A 38 -7.25 6.98 18.23
C LYS A 38 -6.20 6.39 17.29
N ILE A 39 -6.54 6.23 16.02
CA ILE A 39 -5.58 5.76 15.02
C ILE A 39 -4.48 6.82 14.87
N LYS A 40 -3.25 6.44 15.23
CA LYS A 40 -2.04 7.25 15.07
C LYS A 40 -1.30 6.91 13.78
N GLU A 41 -1.31 5.64 13.39
CA GLU A 41 -0.62 5.14 12.19
C GLU A 41 -1.48 4.12 11.46
N MET A 42 -1.34 4.07 10.14
CA MET A 42 -2.02 3.08 9.29
C MET A 42 -0.97 2.38 8.44
N ASN A 43 -0.60 1.16 8.83
CA ASN A 43 0.27 0.33 8.02
C ASN A 43 -0.57 -0.41 6.99
N LEU A 44 -0.37 -0.05 5.73
CA LEU A 44 -1.04 -0.64 4.57
C LEU A 44 -0.05 -1.53 3.84
N GLU A 45 -0.43 -2.78 3.57
CA GLU A 45 0.35 -3.66 2.69
C GLU A 45 -0.52 -4.09 1.51
N PHE A 46 -0.04 -3.77 0.31
CA PHE A 46 -0.66 -4.18 -0.95
C PHE A 46 0.09 -5.40 -1.48
N SER A 47 -0.64 -6.35 -2.04
CA SER A 47 -0.09 -7.51 -2.74
C SER A 47 -0.99 -7.90 -3.91
N TYR A 48 -0.42 -8.50 -4.96
CA TYR A 48 -1.22 -9.11 -6.02
C TYR A 48 -1.77 -10.45 -5.55
N VAL A 49 -3.04 -10.72 -5.83
CA VAL A 49 -3.66 -12.03 -5.52
C VAL A 49 -2.99 -13.14 -6.33
N GLY A 50 -2.60 -12.86 -7.57
CA GLY A 50 -1.93 -13.80 -8.47
C GLY A 50 -0.42 -13.92 -8.30
N TRP A 51 0.16 -13.34 -7.23
CA TRP A 51 1.62 -13.33 -7.06
C TRP A 51 2.22 -14.74 -7.14
N SER A 52 3.30 -14.86 -7.91
CA SER A 52 4.15 -16.04 -8.01
C SER A 52 5.57 -15.59 -8.40
N PRO A 53 6.64 -16.33 -8.04
CA PRO A 53 8.00 -16.01 -8.46
C PRO A 53 8.19 -15.92 -9.98
N TRP A 54 7.30 -16.51 -10.77
CA TRP A 54 7.40 -16.60 -12.23
C TRP A 54 6.46 -15.63 -12.97
N ALA A 55 5.53 -14.99 -12.26
CA ALA A 55 4.60 -14.04 -12.86
C ALA A 55 5.21 -12.63 -12.81
N GLU A 56 5.87 -12.21 -13.89
CA GLU A 56 6.56 -10.92 -13.97
C GLU A 56 5.60 -9.74 -13.79
N GLU A 57 4.37 -9.87 -14.31
CA GLU A 57 3.29 -8.89 -14.20
C GLU A 57 2.79 -8.71 -12.76
N TYR A 58 3.05 -9.67 -11.88
CA TYR A 58 2.63 -9.63 -10.48
C TYR A 58 3.79 -9.41 -9.51
N GLN A 59 4.89 -8.81 -9.95
CA GLN A 59 6.01 -8.44 -9.08
C GLN A 59 5.79 -7.11 -8.35
N SER A 60 6.46 -6.96 -7.20
CA SER A 60 6.39 -5.75 -6.36
C SER A 60 6.86 -4.48 -7.07
N SER A 61 7.75 -4.60 -8.06
CA SER A 61 8.19 -3.50 -8.93
C SER A 61 7.07 -2.94 -9.79
N LYS A 62 6.09 -3.76 -10.18
CA LYS A 62 4.87 -3.30 -10.88
C LYS A 62 3.85 -2.73 -9.91
N LEU A 63 3.80 -3.28 -8.70
CA LEU A 63 2.85 -2.83 -7.69
C LEU A 63 3.16 -1.41 -7.20
N ILE A 64 4.44 -1.07 -7.02
CA ILE A 64 4.85 0.26 -6.54
C ILE A 64 4.52 1.38 -7.54
N GLU A 65 4.36 1.05 -8.82
CA GLU A 65 3.89 1.98 -9.87
C GLU A 65 2.38 2.27 -9.69
N LYS A 66 1.57 1.25 -9.39
CA LYS A 66 0.09 1.35 -9.30
C LYS A 66 -0.43 1.91 -7.97
N VAL A 67 0.23 1.58 -6.85
CA VAL A 67 -0.25 1.94 -5.50
C VAL A 67 -0.39 3.45 -5.27
N PRO A 68 0.57 4.31 -5.68
CA PRO A 68 0.42 5.76 -5.55
C PRO A 68 -0.84 6.29 -6.23
N GLU A 69 -1.20 5.80 -7.42
CA GLU A 69 -2.40 6.21 -8.15
C GLU A 69 -3.69 5.82 -7.39
N ILE A 70 -3.72 4.61 -6.83
CA ILE A 70 -4.82 4.14 -5.98
C ILE A 70 -4.97 5.05 -4.75
N LEU A 71 -3.87 5.36 -4.07
CA LEU A 71 -3.86 6.22 -2.90
C LEU A 71 -4.26 7.67 -3.25
N MET A 72 -3.85 8.17 -4.42
CA MET A 72 -4.28 9.48 -4.91
C MET A 72 -5.78 9.52 -5.16
N ASN A 73 -6.36 8.46 -5.72
CA ASN A 73 -7.81 8.38 -5.92
C ASN A 73 -8.57 8.38 -4.58
N TRP A 74 -8.09 7.65 -3.58
CA TRP A 74 -8.76 7.54 -2.27
C TRP A 74 -8.60 8.78 -1.40
N TYR A 75 -7.39 9.30 -1.25
CA TYR A 75 -7.08 10.35 -0.29
C TYR A 75 -7.01 11.75 -0.90
N LYS A 76 -6.87 11.85 -2.24
CA LYS A 76 -6.73 13.11 -2.98
C LYS A 76 -5.60 13.99 -2.41
N GLY A 77 -5.61 15.29 -2.69
CA GLY A 77 -4.63 16.24 -2.14
C GLY A 77 -3.35 16.35 -2.97
N ASN A 78 -2.20 16.51 -2.31
CA ASN A 78 -0.92 16.78 -2.98
C ASN A 78 -0.43 15.60 -3.83
N PRO A 79 0.28 15.81 -4.94
CA PRO A 79 0.89 14.70 -5.67
C PRO A 79 1.96 13.99 -4.81
N PHE A 80 2.22 12.71 -5.11
CA PHE A 80 3.41 12.04 -4.62
C PHE A 80 4.67 12.66 -5.24
N VAL A 81 5.73 12.74 -4.45
CA VAL A 81 7.08 13.11 -4.89
C VAL A 81 8.03 11.96 -4.63
N ILE A 82 9.13 11.89 -5.38
CA ILE A 82 10.16 10.89 -5.15
C ILE A 82 11.17 11.43 -4.14
N ALA A 83 11.34 10.71 -3.03
CA ALA A 83 12.42 10.92 -2.09
C ALA A 83 13.45 9.80 -2.20
N ARG A 84 14.72 10.14 -2.03
CA ARG A 84 15.80 9.15 -1.98
C ARG A 84 16.07 8.77 -0.53
N VAL A 85 15.82 7.51 -0.18
CA VAL A 85 16.07 6.94 1.15
C VAL A 85 16.93 5.70 1.01
N ASP A 86 18.08 5.64 1.68
CA ASP A 86 19.01 4.51 1.64
C ASP A 86 19.33 4.03 0.20
N ASN A 87 19.59 4.99 -0.69
CA ASN A 87 19.82 4.77 -2.13
C ASN A 87 18.64 4.15 -2.91
N LYS A 88 17.42 4.22 -2.38
CA LYS A 88 16.19 3.81 -3.07
C LYS A 88 15.28 5.00 -3.31
N ASP A 89 14.64 5.00 -4.47
CA ASP A 89 13.61 5.97 -4.81
C ASP A 89 12.27 5.52 -4.22
N VAL A 90 11.68 6.39 -3.41
CA VAL A 90 10.50 6.12 -2.59
C VAL A 90 9.44 7.16 -2.90
N PRO A 91 8.23 6.76 -3.34
CA PRO A 91 7.10 7.66 -3.41
C PRO A 91 6.67 8.09 -2.00
N VAL A 92 6.74 9.40 -1.74
CA VAL A 92 6.30 10.02 -0.50
C VAL A 92 5.29 11.13 -0.77
N LYS A 93 4.38 11.35 0.16
CA LYS A 93 3.36 12.40 0.07
C LYS A 93 3.10 12.98 1.44
N LEU A 94 2.98 14.31 1.49
CA LEU A 94 2.72 15.08 2.70
C LEU A 94 1.45 15.91 2.51
N ASP A 95 0.43 15.64 3.31
CA ASP A 95 -0.84 16.36 3.33
C ASP A 95 -1.11 16.91 4.73
N GLY A 96 -0.57 18.09 5.03
CA GLY A 96 -0.69 18.72 6.35
C GLY A 96 -0.22 17.78 7.47
N ASN A 97 -1.15 17.32 8.31
CA ASN A 97 -0.87 16.41 9.43
C ASN A 97 -0.79 14.93 9.03
N ARG A 98 -0.83 14.59 7.73
CA ARG A 98 -0.75 13.21 7.23
C ARG A 98 0.48 13.03 6.35
N ARG A 99 1.21 11.93 6.56
CA ARG A 99 2.37 11.54 5.76
C ARG A 99 2.18 10.12 5.22
N PHE A 100 2.46 9.95 3.94
CA PHE A 100 2.49 8.65 3.28
C PHE A 100 3.92 8.34 2.83
N TRP A 101 4.31 7.07 3.02
CA TRP A 101 5.58 6.51 2.54
C TRP A 101 5.26 5.11 2.02
N SER A 102 5.64 4.80 0.78
CA SER A 102 5.51 3.45 0.20
C SER A 102 6.87 2.79 -0.07
N ILE A 103 7.04 1.52 0.31
CA ILE A 103 8.26 0.73 0.04
C ILE A 103 7.85 -0.59 -0.61
N SER A 104 8.56 -1.00 -1.66
CA SER A 104 8.43 -2.34 -2.23
C SER A 104 9.10 -3.40 -1.35
N LYS A 105 8.37 -4.46 -1.02
CA LYS A 105 8.93 -5.67 -0.41
C LYS A 105 9.04 -6.75 -1.48
N THR A 106 10.19 -7.43 -1.53
CA THR A 106 10.39 -8.60 -2.39
C THR A 106 10.85 -9.75 -1.51
N SER A 107 10.09 -10.85 -1.48
CA SER A 107 10.52 -12.09 -0.87
C SER A 107 11.14 -12.97 -1.95
N LYS A 108 12.46 -12.87 -2.15
CA LYS A 108 13.19 -13.85 -2.96
C LYS A 108 13.42 -15.07 -2.07
N MET A 109 12.70 -16.15 -2.31
CA MET A 109 13.02 -17.45 -1.70
C MET A 109 14.31 -17.92 -2.37
N LEU A 110 15.43 -17.82 -1.66
CA LEU A 110 16.67 -18.46 -2.07
C LEU A 110 16.49 -19.95 -1.77
N LEU A 111 16.44 -20.77 -2.83
CA LEU A 111 16.60 -22.22 -2.75
C LEU A 111 18.07 -22.56 -2.53
#